data_AF-A0A1L0BV68-F1
#
_entry.id   AF-A0A1L0BV68-F1
#
_cell.length_a   1.000
_cell.length_b   1.000
_cell.length_c   1.000
_cell.angle_alpha   90.00
_cell.angle_beta   90.00
_cell.angle_gamma   90.00
#
_symmetry.space_group_name_H-M   'P 1'
#
loop_
_entity.id
_entity.type
_entity.pdbx_description
1 polymer ?
#
loop_
_entity_poly.entity_id
_entity_poly.type
_entity_poly.pdbx_seq_one_letter_code
_entity_poly.pdbx_strand_id
1 'polypeptide(L)'
;MKPTLLLTLIGLYNWSYALGLWFKAPSYHPEPIDTTVYSNLFTYAHLIDIAYCVDKFHQIGEPFDCELACSSRFPNMTLVKQWYFDDSVAGYIATTHSNIFQYKDPSTIMSRKKKTIVVSLRGTRSLYDTIADLKVDMVSYSNLRYSLPYCGLNCKIHIGFNEYFQNTIRTIHLVLENELEDLEDYELVMLGHSMGGSVALLLALHYLDLGYGKITLVTMGQPLVGNREFTTWADYVLGSYMPVTHNTFDRIYLRVVHKGDIVTTIPKNGGMLFEHYYQFDNQIYLNISARDTMPGPQQVVDCFSGDNSRCIAKDFQARDLISNNYYENHNTYFRRLGLCGILPV
;
A
#
# COMPACT_ATOMS: atom_id res chain seq x y z
N MET A 1 -43.88 16.86 49.85
CA MET A 1 -42.56 16.49 50.44
C MET A 1 -41.76 15.81 49.34
N LYS A 2 -40.47 16.12 49.22
CA LYS A 2 -39.57 15.85 48.07
C LYS A 2 -39.67 14.42 47.49
N PRO A 3 -39.42 14.28 46.18
CA PRO A 3 -38.21 13.55 45.81
C PRO A 3 -37.35 14.25 44.73
N THR A 4 -36.13 13.76 44.68
CA THR A 4 -34.89 14.23 44.05
C THR A 4 -34.88 14.10 42.52
N LEU A 5 -34.45 15.13 41.81
CA LEU A 5 -34.11 15.08 40.37
C LEU A 5 -32.60 15.30 40.22
N LEU A 6 -31.90 14.28 39.73
CA LEU A 6 -30.49 14.33 39.34
C LEU A 6 -30.43 14.91 37.92
N LEU A 7 -29.97 16.16 37.76
CA LEU A 7 -29.79 16.79 36.45
C LEU A 7 -28.39 16.47 35.90
N THR A 8 -28.40 15.90 34.70
CA THR A 8 -27.25 15.60 33.84
C THR A 8 -26.62 16.90 33.32
N LEU A 9 -25.30 17.01 33.44
CA LEU A 9 -24.49 18.09 32.86
C LEU A 9 -24.19 17.78 31.39
N ILE A 10 -24.83 18.51 30.48
CA ILE A 10 -24.42 18.62 29.08
C ILE A 10 -23.44 19.80 29.00
N GLY A 11 -22.14 19.51 28.87
CA GLY A 11 -21.10 20.51 28.63
C GLY A 11 -20.93 20.75 27.12
N LEU A 12 -21.41 21.90 26.65
CA LEU A 12 -21.09 22.44 25.33
C LEU A 12 -19.65 22.98 25.35
N TYR A 13 -18.73 22.35 24.61
CA TYR A 13 -17.41 22.92 24.37
C TYR A 13 -17.39 23.68 23.03
N ASN A 14 -17.30 25.01 23.15
CA ASN A 14 -17.04 25.95 22.05
C ASN A 14 -15.62 25.76 21.52
N TRP A 15 -15.48 25.47 20.22
CA TRP A 15 -14.20 25.62 19.52
C TRP A 15 -14.04 27.05 19.01
N SER A 16 -13.15 27.79 19.67
CA SER A 16 -12.70 29.10 19.20
C SER A 16 -11.37 28.93 18.47
N TYR A 17 -11.34 29.38 17.22
CA TYR A 17 -10.15 29.50 16.38
C TYR A 17 -9.13 30.42 17.05
N ALA A 18 -7.95 29.90 17.39
CA ALA A 18 -6.82 30.67 17.87
C ALA A 18 -5.64 30.56 16.90
N LEU A 19 -5.31 31.72 16.33
CA LEU A 19 -4.15 32.11 15.55
C LEU A 19 -2.84 31.35 15.82
N GLY A 20 -2.27 30.79 14.75
CA GLY A 20 -0.88 30.96 14.35
C GLY A 20 0.21 30.87 15.42
N LEU A 21 0.50 29.65 15.89
CA LEU A 21 1.83 29.27 16.36
C LEU A 21 2.22 27.97 15.64
N TRP A 22 3.19 28.08 14.73
CA TRP A 22 3.85 26.91 14.13
C TRP A 22 4.66 26.20 15.22
N PHE A 23 4.01 25.30 15.96
CA PHE A 23 4.74 24.27 16.67
C PHE A 23 5.34 23.34 15.60
N LYS A 24 6.63 23.48 15.31
CA LYS A 24 7.40 22.39 14.71
C LYS A 24 7.14 21.17 15.60
N ALA A 25 6.43 20.17 15.07
CA ALA A 25 6.29 18.89 15.75
C ALA A 25 7.69 18.45 16.22
N PRO A 26 7.84 17.96 17.47
CA PRO A 26 9.11 17.39 17.91
C PRO A 26 9.57 16.40 16.84
N SER A 27 10.85 16.41 16.48
CA SER A 27 11.40 15.47 15.51
C SER A 27 11.28 14.05 16.06
N TYR A 28 10.11 13.43 15.85
CA TYR A 28 9.79 12.09 16.33
C TYR A 28 10.86 11.15 15.80
N HIS A 29 11.55 10.49 16.73
CA HIS A 29 12.55 9.49 16.36
C HIS A 29 11.78 8.28 15.86
N PRO A 30 11.97 7.87 14.58
CA PRO A 30 11.34 6.66 14.09
C PRO A 30 11.84 5.48 14.91
N GLU A 31 10.90 4.68 15.41
CA GLU A 31 11.19 3.47 16.18
C GLU A 31 10.95 2.23 15.33
N PRO A 32 11.62 1.10 15.61
CA PRO A 32 11.37 -0.17 14.95
C PRO A 32 9.89 -0.57 15.02
N ILE A 33 9.37 -1.14 13.93
CA ILE A 33 7.98 -1.64 13.89
C ILE A 33 7.81 -2.92 14.71
N ASP A 34 6.56 -3.31 14.96
CA ASP A 34 6.21 -4.61 15.55
C ASP A 34 6.92 -5.78 14.84
N THR A 35 7.47 -6.71 15.62
CA THR A 35 8.32 -7.80 15.12
C THR A 35 7.58 -8.81 14.24
N THR A 36 6.29 -9.01 14.49
CA THR A 36 5.44 -9.87 13.67
C THR A 36 5.12 -9.17 12.35
N VAL A 37 4.78 -7.87 12.40
CA VAL A 37 4.56 -7.09 11.17
C VAL A 37 5.84 -7.06 10.32
N TYR A 38 7.00 -6.81 10.92
CA TYR A 38 8.30 -6.89 10.25
C TYR A 38 8.51 -8.24 9.54
N SER A 39 8.22 -9.35 10.22
CA SER A 39 8.37 -10.69 9.64
C SER A 39 7.39 -10.92 8.49
N ASN A 40 6.17 -10.39 8.60
CA ASN A 40 5.14 -10.50 7.56
C ASN A 40 5.50 -9.75 6.27
N LEU A 41 6.28 -8.65 6.36
CA LEU A 41 6.70 -7.88 5.19
C LEU A 41 7.51 -8.71 4.17
N PHE A 42 8.29 -9.71 4.61
CA PHE A 42 8.95 -10.66 3.69
C PHE A 42 7.95 -11.48 2.87
N THR A 43 6.83 -11.88 3.49
CA THR A 43 5.77 -12.64 2.80
C THR A 43 5.04 -11.76 1.79
N TYR A 44 4.69 -10.53 2.18
CA TYR A 44 4.06 -9.57 1.28
C TYR A 44 4.98 -9.21 0.11
N ALA A 45 6.28 -9.01 0.35
CA ALA A 45 7.25 -8.77 -0.71
C ALA A 45 7.29 -9.91 -1.72
N HIS A 46 7.24 -11.17 -1.28
CA HIS A 46 7.18 -12.34 -2.18
C HIS A 46 5.89 -12.34 -3.01
N LEU A 47 4.73 -12.14 -2.39
CA LEU A 47 3.44 -12.08 -3.11
C LEU A 47 3.39 -10.91 -4.11
N ILE A 48 4.02 -9.78 -3.79
CA ILE A 48 4.22 -8.65 -4.70
C ILE A 48 5.11 -9.05 -5.89
N ASP A 49 6.24 -9.71 -5.63
CA ASP A 49 7.19 -10.13 -6.68
C ASP A 49 6.55 -11.14 -7.66
N ILE A 50 5.67 -12.02 -7.16
CA ILE A 50 4.92 -12.96 -8.01
C ILE A 50 4.07 -12.25 -9.06
N ALA A 51 3.59 -11.03 -8.81
CA ALA A 51 2.84 -10.29 -9.82
C ALA A 51 3.69 -10.02 -11.07
N TYR A 52 5.02 -9.91 -10.93
CA TYR A 52 5.99 -9.78 -12.02
C TYR A 52 6.13 -11.02 -12.89
N CYS A 53 5.60 -12.17 -12.48
CA CYS A 53 5.50 -13.34 -13.34
C CYS A 53 4.36 -13.26 -14.36
N VAL A 54 3.44 -12.28 -14.24
CA VAL A 54 2.33 -12.07 -15.17
C VAL A 54 2.72 -11.04 -16.21
N ASP A 55 3.05 -11.46 -17.42
CA ASP A 55 3.32 -10.60 -18.57
C ASP A 55 2.68 -11.15 -19.87
N LYS A 56 3.06 -10.60 -21.02
CA LYS A 56 2.55 -11.03 -22.33
C LYS A 56 2.87 -12.49 -22.67
N PHE A 57 3.98 -13.02 -22.17
CA PHE A 57 4.54 -14.33 -22.48
C PHE A 57 4.51 -15.29 -21.29
N HIS A 58 4.55 -14.77 -20.07
CA HIS A 58 4.61 -15.52 -18.83
C HIS A 58 3.33 -15.35 -18.02
N GLN A 59 2.91 -16.43 -17.37
CA GLN A 59 1.70 -16.51 -16.57
C GLN A 59 1.96 -17.37 -15.34
N ILE A 60 1.18 -17.15 -14.29
CA ILE A 60 1.15 -18.05 -13.12
C ILE A 60 0.34 -19.29 -13.53
N GLY A 61 0.91 -20.47 -13.31
CA GLY A 61 0.27 -21.76 -13.54
C GLY A 61 -0.68 -22.14 -12.41
N GLU A 62 -1.69 -22.96 -12.72
CA GLU A 62 -2.61 -23.51 -11.71
C GLU A 62 -1.96 -24.67 -10.91
N PRO A 63 -2.28 -24.85 -9.61
CA PRO A 63 -3.18 -24.01 -8.81
C PRO A 63 -2.52 -22.69 -8.39
N PHE A 64 -1.21 -22.63 -8.18
CA PHE A 64 -0.46 -21.39 -7.95
C PHE A 64 1.04 -21.65 -8.09
N ASP A 65 1.51 -21.77 -9.34
CA ASP A 65 2.88 -22.17 -9.68
C ASP A 65 3.59 -21.13 -10.56
N CYS A 66 4.88 -20.88 -10.28
CA CYS A 66 5.66 -19.83 -10.94
C CYS A 66 7.17 -20.01 -10.69
N GLU A 67 8.01 -19.29 -11.43
CA GLU A 67 9.48 -19.31 -11.31
C GLU A 67 9.99 -18.88 -9.92
N LEU A 68 9.18 -18.13 -9.16
CA LEU A 68 9.50 -17.70 -7.80
C LEU A 68 9.08 -18.72 -6.73
N ALA A 69 9.08 -20.00 -7.08
CA ALA A 69 8.78 -21.13 -6.18
C ALA A 69 7.40 -21.02 -5.49
N CYS A 70 6.39 -20.50 -6.21
CA CYS A 70 5.04 -20.26 -5.70
C CYS A 70 4.44 -21.49 -5.01
N SER A 71 4.48 -22.65 -5.67
CA SER A 71 3.92 -23.91 -5.17
C SER A 71 4.56 -24.40 -3.87
N SER A 72 5.87 -24.19 -3.70
CA SER A 72 6.58 -24.58 -2.47
C SER A 72 6.36 -23.59 -1.31
N ARG A 73 6.23 -22.29 -1.62
CA ARG A 73 6.09 -21.23 -0.62
C ARG A 73 4.66 -21.00 -0.17
N PHE A 74 3.71 -21.25 -1.06
CA PHE A 74 2.27 -21.05 -0.89
C PHE A 74 1.48 -22.30 -1.35
N PRO A 75 1.73 -23.48 -0.76
CA PRO A 75 1.23 -24.76 -1.26
C PRO A 75 -0.30 -24.93 -1.29
N ASN A 76 -1.02 -24.15 -0.47
CA ASN A 76 -2.48 -24.19 -0.38
C ASN A 76 -3.15 -22.96 -0.99
N MET A 77 -2.47 -22.29 -1.92
CA MET A 77 -2.98 -21.11 -2.61
C MET A 77 -3.55 -21.51 -3.97
N THR A 78 -4.64 -20.86 -4.37
CA THR A 78 -5.31 -21.09 -5.65
C THR A 78 -5.46 -19.78 -6.41
N LEU A 79 -4.95 -19.75 -7.63
CA LEU A 79 -5.09 -18.68 -8.59
C LEU A 79 -6.55 -18.61 -9.02
N VAL A 80 -7.16 -17.43 -8.87
CA VAL A 80 -8.53 -17.17 -9.30
C VAL A 80 -8.53 -16.44 -10.65
N LYS A 81 -7.66 -15.45 -10.78
CA LYS A 81 -7.59 -14.58 -11.96
C LYS A 81 -6.20 -14.01 -12.09
N GLN A 82 -5.73 -13.82 -13.32
CA GLN A 82 -4.59 -12.96 -13.63
C GLN A 82 -4.93 -12.08 -14.82
N TRP A 83 -4.29 -10.92 -14.92
CA TRP A 83 -4.51 -9.99 -16.01
C TRP A 83 -3.22 -9.25 -16.39
N TYR A 84 -3.17 -8.86 -17.65
CA TYR A 84 -2.08 -8.10 -18.25
C TYR A 84 -2.66 -7.03 -19.18
N PHE A 85 -2.01 -5.88 -19.19
CA PHE A 85 -2.26 -4.79 -20.12
C PHE A 85 -0.90 -4.31 -20.63
N ASP A 86 -0.79 -3.96 -21.92
CA ASP A 86 0.49 -3.51 -22.49
C ASP A 86 0.98 -2.21 -21.82
N ASP A 87 0.07 -1.25 -21.56
CA ASP A 87 0.39 0.10 -21.07
C ASP A 87 -0.17 0.41 -19.65
N SER A 88 -0.45 -0.61 -18.83
CA SER A 88 -1.06 -0.44 -17.49
C SER A 88 -0.50 -1.45 -16.48
N VAL A 89 -1.12 -1.56 -15.30
CA VAL A 89 -0.74 -2.50 -14.23
C VAL A 89 -1.23 -3.91 -14.54
N ALA A 90 -0.34 -4.88 -14.38
CA ALA A 90 -0.68 -6.31 -14.40
C ALA A 90 -0.80 -6.85 -12.97
N GLY A 91 -1.43 -8.00 -12.81
CA GLY A 91 -1.59 -8.59 -11.48
C GLY A 91 -2.36 -9.90 -11.46
N TYR A 92 -2.63 -10.36 -10.25
CA TYR A 92 -3.40 -11.58 -10.00
C TYR A 92 -4.29 -11.46 -8.75
N ILE A 93 -5.32 -12.33 -8.73
CA ILE A 93 -6.12 -12.68 -7.57
C ILE A 93 -5.83 -14.13 -7.24
N ALA A 94 -5.50 -14.42 -5.99
CA ALA A 94 -5.37 -15.77 -5.48
C ALA A 94 -5.97 -15.89 -4.08
N THR A 95 -6.46 -17.08 -3.73
CA THR A 95 -7.14 -17.32 -2.46
C THR A 95 -6.51 -18.47 -1.71
N THR A 96 -6.65 -18.45 -0.39
CA THR A 96 -6.27 -19.57 0.47
C THR A 96 -7.05 -19.52 1.78
N HIS A 97 -7.25 -20.67 2.39
CA HIS A 97 -7.70 -20.78 3.78
C HIS A 97 -6.51 -21.07 4.72
N SER A 98 -5.28 -21.15 4.21
CA SER A 98 -4.09 -21.37 5.04
C SER A 98 -3.47 -20.07 5.53
N ASN A 99 -2.62 -20.15 6.57
CA ASN A 99 -1.88 -18.99 7.03
C ASN A 99 -0.72 -18.69 6.07
N ILE A 100 -0.78 -17.57 5.35
CA ILE A 100 0.25 -17.15 4.38
C ILE A 100 1.62 -16.86 5.01
N PHE A 101 1.67 -16.56 6.31
CA PHE A 101 2.90 -16.27 7.06
C PHE A 101 3.56 -17.52 7.66
N GLN A 102 2.82 -18.60 7.88
CA GLN A 102 3.28 -19.82 8.56
C GLN A 102 3.09 -21.07 7.71
N TYR A 103 3.50 -21.01 6.44
CA TYR A 103 3.37 -22.08 5.45
C TYR A 103 4.07 -23.41 5.79
N LYS A 104 5.04 -23.41 6.72
CA LYS A 104 5.77 -24.61 7.16
C LYS A 104 5.11 -25.36 8.33
N ASP A 105 4.10 -24.79 8.96
CA ASP A 105 3.44 -25.40 10.12
C ASP A 105 2.26 -26.28 9.67
N PRO A 106 2.32 -27.62 9.85
CA PRO A 106 1.26 -28.54 9.44
C PRO A 106 -0.07 -28.32 10.17
N SER A 107 -0.04 -27.68 11.35
CA SER A 107 -1.26 -27.31 12.10
C SER A 107 -2.12 -26.30 11.35
N THR A 108 -1.59 -25.69 10.29
CA THR A 108 -2.29 -24.67 9.51
C THR A 108 -3.41 -25.19 8.61
N ILE A 109 -3.64 -26.50 8.54
CA ILE A 109 -4.62 -27.12 7.63
C ILE A 109 -5.96 -27.43 8.33
N MET A 110 -6.03 -27.41 9.67
CA MET A 110 -7.06 -28.16 10.43
C MET A 110 -8.14 -27.37 11.20
N SER A 111 -8.27 -26.05 11.02
CA SER A 111 -9.40 -25.30 11.61
C SER A 111 -10.18 -24.54 10.55
N ARG A 112 -11.46 -24.22 10.80
CA ARG A 112 -12.25 -23.32 9.95
C ARG A 112 -11.52 -21.98 9.88
N LYS A 113 -10.74 -21.79 8.82
CA LYS A 113 -9.85 -20.65 8.70
C LYS A 113 -10.47 -19.61 7.78
N LYS A 114 -10.43 -18.37 8.24
CA LYS A 114 -10.57 -17.14 7.47
C LYS A 114 -10.08 -17.32 6.03
N LYS A 115 -10.95 -17.02 5.06
CA LYS A 115 -10.56 -16.99 3.65
C LYS A 115 -9.69 -15.76 3.40
N THR A 116 -8.44 -15.97 3.02
CA THR A 116 -7.53 -14.88 2.63
C THR A 116 -7.58 -14.73 1.11
N ILE A 117 -7.94 -13.54 0.64
CA ILE A 117 -8.03 -13.18 -0.77
C ILE A 117 -6.93 -12.18 -1.05
N VAL A 118 -5.95 -12.56 -1.86
CA VAL A 118 -4.80 -11.72 -2.22
C VAL A 118 -5.03 -11.12 -3.59
N VAL A 119 -5.00 -9.79 -3.69
CA VAL A 119 -4.95 -9.04 -4.95
C VAL A 119 -3.58 -8.38 -5.02
N SER A 120 -2.73 -8.82 -5.94
CA SER A 120 -1.35 -8.32 -6.05
C SER A 120 -1.10 -7.69 -7.41
N LEU A 121 -0.59 -6.46 -7.41
CA LEU A 121 -0.37 -5.66 -8.61
C LEU A 121 1.10 -5.26 -8.77
N ARG A 122 1.58 -5.32 -10.02
CA ARG A 122 2.89 -4.81 -10.37
C ARG A 122 2.82 -3.51 -11.15
N GLY A 123 3.86 -2.70 -11.03
CA GLY A 123 4.16 -1.64 -11.98
C GLY A 123 4.73 -2.17 -13.29
N THR A 124 4.99 -1.22 -14.19
CA THR A 124 5.78 -1.39 -15.41
C THR A 124 7.19 -1.91 -15.10
N ARG A 125 7.79 -2.64 -16.04
CA ARG A 125 9.18 -3.15 -15.90
C ARG A 125 10.24 -2.09 -16.16
N SER A 126 9.90 -1.00 -16.86
CA SER A 126 10.82 0.09 -17.17
C SER A 126 10.59 1.28 -16.25
N LEU A 127 11.38 1.35 -15.18
CA LEU A 127 11.39 2.48 -14.25
C LEU A 127 11.75 3.80 -14.92
N TYR A 128 12.71 3.79 -15.84
CA TYR A 128 13.17 5.00 -16.51
C TYR A 128 12.11 5.56 -17.46
N ASP A 129 11.44 4.71 -18.22
CA ASP A 129 10.31 5.14 -19.08
C ASP A 129 9.16 5.65 -18.20
N THR A 130 8.90 4.99 -17.06
CA THR A 130 7.84 5.40 -16.13
C THR A 130 8.09 6.77 -15.49
N ILE A 131 9.34 7.10 -15.17
CA ILE A 131 9.72 8.42 -14.61
C ILE A 131 9.70 9.49 -15.71
N ALA A 132 10.13 9.14 -16.93
CA ALA A 132 10.17 10.07 -18.06
C ALA A 132 8.76 10.40 -18.60
N ASP A 133 7.85 9.42 -18.63
CA ASP A 133 6.49 9.53 -19.17
C ASP A 133 5.43 9.88 -18.12
N LEU A 134 5.86 10.24 -16.91
CA LEU A 134 4.95 10.45 -15.79
C LEU A 134 4.04 11.67 -16.05
N LYS A 135 2.78 11.40 -16.45
CA LYS A 135 1.73 12.42 -16.59
C LYS A 135 1.50 13.11 -15.24
N VAL A 136 2.05 14.29 -15.04
CA VAL A 136 1.91 15.00 -13.76
C VAL A 136 0.51 15.58 -13.51
N ASP A 137 -0.36 15.58 -14.52
CA ASP A 137 -1.73 16.10 -14.41
C ASP A 137 -2.54 15.36 -13.35
N MET A 138 -3.35 16.13 -12.63
CA MET A 138 -4.30 15.59 -11.67
C MET A 138 -5.74 15.69 -12.18
N VAL A 139 -6.56 14.73 -11.77
CA VAL A 139 -8.02 14.72 -11.96
C VAL A 139 -8.73 14.72 -10.62
N SER A 140 -9.97 15.20 -10.59
CA SER A 140 -10.79 15.18 -9.38
C SER A 140 -11.06 13.74 -8.93
N TYR A 141 -10.90 13.48 -7.63
CA TYR A 141 -11.23 12.23 -6.99
C TYR A 141 -12.55 12.34 -6.23
N SER A 142 -13.42 11.35 -6.40
CA SER A 142 -14.63 11.20 -5.61
C SER A 142 -14.82 9.74 -5.24
N ASN A 143 -15.02 9.49 -3.95
CA ASN A 143 -15.42 8.18 -3.45
C ASN A 143 -16.94 7.96 -3.61
N LEU A 144 -17.41 6.73 -3.38
CA LEU A 144 -18.82 6.31 -3.54
C LEU A 144 -19.72 6.82 -2.42
N ARG A 145 -19.14 7.06 -1.24
CA ARG A 145 -19.81 7.56 -0.02
C ARG A 145 -20.83 6.57 0.54
N TYR A 146 -20.54 5.29 0.47
CA TYR A 146 -21.37 4.25 1.07
C TYR A 146 -20.98 4.02 2.53
N SER A 147 -19.69 3.84 2.80
CA SER A 147 -19.18 3.58 4.15
C SER A 147 -18.12 4.59 4.59
N LEU A 148 -17.49 5.32 3.65
CA LEU A 148 -16.48 6.32 3.95
C LEU A 148 -17.02 7.76 3.89
N PRO A 149 -16.47 8.68 4.71
CA PRO A 149 -16.78 10.09 4.58
C PRO A 149 -16.37 10.61 3.20
N TYR A 150 -17.08 11.61 2.71
CA TYR A 150 -16.76 12.24 1.44
C TYR A 150 -15.36 12.89 1.49
N CYS A 151 -14.49 12.58 0.53
CA CYS A 151 -13.15 13.17 0.45
C CYS A 151 -13.18 14.70 0.36
N GLY A 152 -14.13 15.23 -0.40
CA GLY A 152 -14.28 16.67 -0.64
C GLY A 152 -14.01 17.05 -2.09
N LEU A 153 -14.52 18.22 -2.49
CA LEU A 153 -14.48 18.72 -3.87
C LEU A 153 -13.05 19.01 -4.36
N ASN A 154 -12.12 19.22 -3.43
CA ASN A 154 -10.73 19.55 -3.75
C ASN A 154 -9.83 18.31 -3.81
N CYS A 155 -10.33 17.11 -3.53
CA CYS A 155 -9.52 15.91 -3.65
C CYS A 155 -9.14 15.66 -5.11
N LYS A 156 -7.84 15.50 -5.36
CA LYS A 156 -7.31 15.24 -6.69
C LYS A 156 -6.26 14.13 -6.65
N ILE A 157 -6.26 13.31 -7.68
CA ILE A 157 -5.29 12.21 -7.86
C ILE A 157 -4.67 12.27 -9.25
N HIS A 158 -3.51 11.65 -9.40
CA HIS A 158 -2.81 11.51 -10.67
C HIS A 158 -3.71 10.88 -11.75
N ILE A 159 -3.75 11.49 -12.93
CA ILE A 159 -4.63 11.05 -14.03
C ILE A 159 -4.35 9.61 -14.46
N GLY A 160 -3.08 9.24 -14.65
CA GLY A 160 -2.68 7.88 -15.00
C GLY A 160 -3.11 6.83 -13.97
N PHE A 161 -2.87 7.05 -12.67
CA PHE A 161 -3.31 6.11 -11.63
C PHE A 161 -4.83 5.96 -11.59
N ASN A 162 -5.58 7.04 -11.84
CA ASN A 162 -7.03 6.95 -12.01
C ASN A 162 -7.42 6.09 -13.23
N GLU A 163 -6.82 6.31 -14.39
CA GLU A 163 -7.06 5.50 -15.61
C GLU A 163 -6.77 4.01 -15.37
N TYR A 164 -5.63 3.70 -14.75
CA TYR A 164 -5.24 2.33 -14.43
C TYR A 164 -6.19 1.68 -13.43
N PHE A 165 -6.55 2.39 -12.35
CA PHE A 165 -7.56 1.92 -11.40
C PHE A 165 -8.89 1.59 -12.09
N GLN A 166 -9.39 2.47 -12.96
CA GLN A 166 -10.65 2.25 -13.68
C GLN A 166 -10.58 1.03 -14.61
N ASN A 167 -9.44 0.79 -15.27
CA ASN A 167 -9.25 -0.38 -16.12
C ASN A 167 -9.15 -1.68 -15.31
N THR A 168 -8.45 -1.64 -14.17
CA THR A 168 -8.31 -2.78 -13.26
C THR A 168 -9.65 -3.14 -12.63
N ILE A 169 -10.39 -2.18 -12.06
CA ILE A 169 -11.66 -2.47 -11.38
C ILE A 169 -12.69 -3.09 -12.35
N ARG A 170 -12.77 -2.61 -13.60
CA ARG A 170 -13.63 -3.22 -14.64
C ARG A 170 -13.30 -4.68 -14.93
N THR A 171 -12.04 -5.05 -14.75
CA THR A 171 -11.55 -6.41 -15.04
C THR A 171 -11.77 -7.35 -13.87
N ILE A 172 -11.64 -6.85 -12.65
CA ILE A 172 -11.58 -7.70 -11.46
C ILE A 172 -12.80 -7.64 -10.55
N HIS A 173 -13.65 -6.61 -10.67
CA HIS A 173 -14.71 -6.35 -9.69
C HIS A 173 -15.67 -7.52 -9.51
N LEU A 174 -16.26 -8.03 -10.59
CA LEU A 174 -17.19 -9.17 -10.51
C LEU A 174 -16.53 -10.43 -9.95
N VAL A 175 -15.26 -10.66 -10.29
CA VAL A 175 -14.51 -11.82 -9.79
C VAL A 175 -14.26 -11.67 -8.29
N LEU A 176 -13.86 -10.48 -7.83
CA LEU A 176 -13.54 -10.25 -6.44
C LEU A 176 -14.80 -10.23 -5.56
N GLU A 177 -15.91 -9.67 -6.06
CA GLU A 177 -17.21 -9.76 -5.38
C GLU A 177 -17.66 -11.21 -5.20
N ASN A 178 -17.55 -12.05 -6.22
CA ASN A 178 -17.86 -13.48 -6.10
C ASN A 178 -16.96 -14.19 -5.07
N GLU A 179 -15.69 -13.80 -4.98
CA GLU A 179 -14.80 -14.34 -3.94
C GLU A 179 -15.14 -13.84 -2.52
N LEU A 180 -15.82 -12.70 -2.40
CA LEU A 180 -16.24 -12.05 -1.15
C LEU A 180 -17.68 -12.36 -0.74
N GLU A 181 -18.48 -12.96 -1.63
CA GLU A 181 -19.91 -13.24 -1.44
C GLU A 181 -20.15 -14.19 -0.26
N ASP A 182 -21.12 -13.84 0.61
CA ASP A 182 -21.53 -14.61 1.80
C ASP A 182 -20.41 -14.93 2.81
N LEU A 183 -19.34 -14.14 2.86
CA LEU A 183 -18.22 -14.34 3.79
C LEU A 183 -18.24 -13.40 5.00
N GLU A 184 -18.48 -13.97 6.18
CA GLU A 184 -18.27 -13.26 7.45
C GLU A 184 -16.80 -13.30 7.91
N ASP A 185 -16.05 -14.35 7.55
CA ASP A 185 -14.66 -14.55 7.97
C ASP A 185 -13.69 -14.57 6.78
N TYR A 186 -13.26 -13.36 6.37
CA TYR A 186 -12.30 -13.14 5.31
C TYR A 186 -11.19 -12.15 5.71
N GLU A 187 -10.12 -12.10 4.93
CA GLU A 187 -9.22 -10.95 4.85
C GLU A 187 -8.94 -10.67 3.38
N LEU A 188 -9.11 -9.42 2.98
CA LEU A 188 -8.77 -8.94 1.64
C LEU A 188 -7.41 -8.24 1.70
N VAL A 189 -6.39 -8.91 1.18
CA VAL A 189 -5.01 -8.44 1.18
C VAL A 189 -4.71 -7.81 -0.18
N MET A 190 -4.58 -6.49 -0.21
CA MET A 190 -4.23 -5.72 -1.41
C MET A 190 -2.76 -5.34 -1.38
N LEU A 191 -2.04 -5.75 -2.41
CA LEU A 191 -0.60 -5.64 -2.48
C LEU A 191 -0.19 -4.92 -3.75
N GLY A 192 0.84 -4.10 -3.68
CA GLY A 192 1.40 -3.53 -4.90
C GLY A 192 2.79 -2.96 -4.78
N HIS A 193 3.53 -3.03 -5.89
CA HIS A 193 4.83 -2.38 -6.02
C HIS A 193 4.83 -1.30 -7.09
N SER A 194 5.59 -0.23 -6.87
CA SER A 194 5.73 0.88 -7.80
C SER A 194 4.34 1.47 -8.15
N MET A 195 4.07 1.71 -9.44
CA MET A 195 2.74 2.07 -9.95
C MET A 195 1.62 1.11 -9.53
N GLY A 196 1.91 -0.19 -9.38
CA GLY A 196 0.96 -1.17 -8.85
C GLY A 196 0.52 -0.86 -7.42
N GLY A 197 1.40 -0.27 -6.61
CA GLY A 197 1.07 0.23 -5.27
C GLY A 197 0.03 1.35 -5.29
N SER A 198 0.14 2.29 -6.24
CA SER A 198 -0.83 3.39 -6.38
C SER A 198 -2.22 2.86 -6.74
N VAL A 199 -2.30 1.85 -7.61
CA VAL A 199 -3.58 1.22 -7.97
C VAL A 199 -4.11 0.35 -6.83
N ALA A 200 -3.25 -0.36 -6.10
CA ALA A 200 -3.64 -1.12 -4.90
C ALA A 200 -4.26 -0.20 -3.83
N LEU A 201 -3.70 0.99 -3.61
CA LEU A 201 -4.28 2.00 -2.72
C LEU A 201 -5.70 2.41 -3.14
N LEU A 202 -5.89 2.73 -4.43
CA LEU A 202 -7.21 3.14 -4.94
C LEU A 202 -8.23 2.00 -4.87
N LEU A 203 -7.80 0.75 -5.12
CA LEU A 203 -8.63 -0.44 -4.92
C LEU A 203 -9.02 -0.60 -3.44
N ALA A 204 -8.08 -0.45 -2.51
CA ALA A 204 -8.37 -0.61 -1.08
C ALA A 204 -9.38 0.42 -0.59
N LEU A 205 -9.20 1.68 -1.00
CA LEU A 205 -10.16 2.76 -0.69
C LEU A 205 -11.55 2.46 -1.28
N HIS A 206 -11.62 1.92 -2.50
CA HIS A 206 -12.88 1.55 -3.14
C HIS A 206 -13.62 0.45 -2.38
N TYR A 207 -12.95 -0.67 -2.07
CA TYR A 207 -13.59 -1.77 -1.35
C TYR A 207 -13.88 -1.43 0.12
N LEU A 208 -13.06 -0.58 0.75
CA LEU A 208 -13.37 -0.06 2.07
C LEU A 208 -14.65 0.79 2.03
N ASP A 209 -14.84 1.62 1.00
CA ASP A 209 -16.08 2.39 0.83
C ASP A 209 -17.29 1.49 0.55
N LEU A 210 -17.12 0.40 -0.20
CA LEU A 210 -18.17 -0.62 -0.37
C LEU A 210 -18.58 -1.32 0.94
N GLY A 211 -17.82 -1.15 2.03
CA GLY A 211 -18.13 -1.68 3.36
C GLY A 211 -17.28 -2.86 3.80
N TYR A 212 -16.27 -3.24 3.01
CA TYR A 212 -15.35 -4.31 3.40
C TYR A 212 -14.31 -3.79 4.40
N GLY A 213 -14.47 -4.12 5.68
CA GLY A 213 -13.60 -3.61 6.77
C GLY A 213 -12.34 -4.45 7.05
N LYS A 214 -12.31 -5.73 6.65
CA LYS A 214 -11.16 -6.64 6.87
C LYS A 214 -10.16 -6.57 5.72
N ILE A 215 -9.60 -5.39 5.49
CA ILE A 215 -8.63 -5.12 4.42
C ILE A 215 -7.23 -4.93 5.02
N THR A 216 -6.23 -5.50 4.37
CA THR A 216 -4.81 -5.19 4.60
C THR A 216 -4.22 -4.66 3.30
N LEU A 217 -3.76 -3.41 3.29
CA LEU A 217 -3.09 -2.79 2.15
C LEU A 217 -1.59 -2.67 2.44
N VAL A 218 -0.76 -3.30 1.61
CA VAL A 218 0.70 -3.16 1.68
C VAL A 218 1.24 -2.71 0.33
N THR A 219 1.93 -1.57 0.32
CA THR A 219 2.55 -1.04 -0.89
C THR A 219 4.04 -0.88 -0.70
N MET A 220 4.83 -1.23 -1.70
CA MET A 220 6.29 -1.08 -1.70
C MET A 220 6.70 -0.13 -2.83
N GLY A 221 7.48 0.90 -2.55
CA GLY A 221 7.93 1.83 -3.59
C GLY A 221 6.80 2.64 -4.22
N GLN A 222 5.69 2.87 -3.52
CA GLN A 222 4.54 3.58 -4.09
C GLN A 222 4.89 5.06 -4.40
N PRO A 223 4.61 5.56 -5.62
CA PRO A 223 4.67 6.99 -5.94
C PRO A 223 3.75 7.87 -5.08
N LEU A 224 3.88 9.19 -5.24
CA LEU A 224 2.89 10.14 -4.71
C LEU A 224 1.63 10.08 -5.58
N VAL A 225 0.46 9.95 -4.95
CA VAL A 225 -0.79 9.60 -5.67
C VAL A 225 -1.70 10.80 -5.90
N GLY A 226 -1.70 11.78 -4.99
CA GLY A 226 -2.61 12.91 -5.08
C GLY A 226 -2.14 14.12 -4.30
N ASN A 227 -3.02 15.13 -4.25
CA ASN A 227 -2.80 16.34 -3.49
C ASN A 227 -3.01 16.14 -1.99
N ARG A 228 -2.75 17.20 -1.21
CA ARG A 228 -2.82 17.17 0.25
C ARG A 228 -4.18 16.74 0.77
N GLU A 229 -5.25 17.21 0.14
CA GLU A 229 -6.62 16.91 0.50
C GLU A 229 -6.89 15.40 0.35
N PHE A 230 -6.47 14.80 -0.76
CA PHE A 230 -6.58 13.36 -0.96
C PHE A 230 -5.73 12.58 0.03
N THR A 231 -4.44 12.92 0.23
CA THR A 231 -3.57 12.14 1.14
C THR A 231 -4.03 12.23 2.58
N THR A 232 -4.44 13.42 3.04
CA THR A 232 -4.97 13.63 4.40
C THR A 232 -6.25 12.83 4.62
N TRP A 233 -7.16 12.81 3.65
CA TRP A 233 -8.38 12.01 3.74
C TRP A 233 -8.07 10.51 3.73
N ALA A 234 -7.19 10.06 2.84
CA ALA A 234 -6.79 8.66 2.74
C ALA A 234 -6.12 8.17 4.04
N ASP A 235 -5.21 8.96 4.61
CA ASP A 235 -4.57 8.65 5.89
C ASP A 235 -5.57 8.53 7.03
N TYR A 236 -6.60 9.38 7.04
CA TYR A 236 -7.67 9.30 8.02
C TYR A 236 -8.49 8.01 7.88
N VAL A 237 -9.01 7.70 6.68
CA VAL A 237 -9.90 6.55 6.50
C VAL A 237 -9.18 5.20 6.55
N LEU A 238 -7.87 5.17 6.28
CA LEU A 238 -7.03 3.97 6.37
C LEU A 238 -6.41 3.78 7.77
N GLY A 239 -6.68 4.68 8.70
CA GLY A 239 -6.18 4.60 10.07
C GLY A 239 -4.67 4.75 10.18
N SER A 240 -4.04 5.51 9.28
CA SER A 240 -2.58 5.75 9.26
C SER A 240 -2.04 6.29 10.59
N TYR A 241 -2.88 7.00 11.35
CA TYR A 241 -2.55 7.55 12.66
C TYR A 241 -2.45 6.50 13.77
N MET A 242 -2.91 5.27 13.53
CA MET A 242 -2.84 4.16 14.49
C MET A 242 -1.45 3.51 14.49
N PRO A 243 -1.01 2.92 15.61
CA PRO A 243 0.27 2.21 15.66
C PRO A 243 0.25 0.97 14.76
N VAL A 244 1.40 0.65 14.16
CA VAL A 244 1.60 -0.60 13.42
C VAL A 244 1.57 -1.78 14.40
N THR A 245 0.43 -2.47 14.47
CA THR A 245 0.21 -3.62 15.35
C THR A 245 -0.23 -4.83 14.55
N HIS A 246 0.23 -6.02 14.94
CA HIS A 246 -0.18 -7.26 14.29
C HIS A 246 -1.59 -7.68 14.74
N ASN A 247 -2.30 -8.46 13.91
CA ASN A 247 -3.64 -9.00 14.18
C ASN A 247 -4.76 -7.96 14.42
N THR A 248 -4.58 -6.72 13.98
CA THR A 248 -5.63 -5.69 13.97
C THR A 248 -5.85 -5.18 12.56
N PHE A 249 -7.02 -4.59 12.31
CA PHE A 249 -7.32 -3.86 11.06
C PHE A 249 -7.40 -2.35 11.31
N ASP A 250 -6.83 -1.88 12.43
CA ASP A 250 -6.91 -0.47 12.84
C ASP A 250 -6.07 0.43 11.93
N ARG A 251 -4.87 -0.04 11.54
CA ARG A 251 -4.04 0.56 10.49
C ARG A 251 -4.07 -0.35 9.27
N ILE A 252 -4.95 -0.04 8.34
CA ILE A 252 -5.17 -0.81 7.10
C ILE A 252 -3.97 -0.69 6.17
N TYR A 253 -3.33 0.49 6.14
CA TYR A 253 -2.34 0.85 5.13
C TYR A 253 -0.91 0.88 5.66
N LEU A 254 -0.10 -0.06 5.15
CA LEU A 254 1.34 -0.16 5.37
C LEU A 254 2.10 0.31 4.11
N ARG A 255 2.51 1.58 4.08
CA ARG A 255 3.29 2.16 2.98
C ARG A 255 4.78 1.95 3.22
N VAL A 256 5.37 0.92 2.63
CA VAL A 256 6.81 0.63 2.75
C VAL A 256 7.61 1.45 1.73
N VAL A 257 8.60 2.18 2.20
CA VAL A 257 9.50 3.02 1.40
C VAL A 257 10.96 2.68 1.69
N HIS A 258 11.80 2.65 0.66
CA HIS A 258 13.23 2.33 0.77
C HIS A 258 14.08 3.60 0.72
N LYS A 259 15.17 3.62 1.50
CA LYS A 259 16.17 4.69 1.47
C LYS A 259 16.66 5.01 0.06
N GLY A 260 16.55 6.26 -0.35
CA GLY A 260 17.02 6.68 -1.69
C GLY A 260 16.21 6.13 -2.86
N ASP A 261 15.02 5.57 -2.62
CA ASP A 261 14.04 5.28 -3.67
C ASP A 261 13.29 6.56 -4.09
N ILE A 262 13.72 7.15 -5.20
CA ILE A 262 13.19 8.43 -5.69
C ILE A 262 11.72 8.34 -6.10
N VAL A 263 11.26 7.17 -6.54
CA VAL A 263 9.88 6.99 -7.03
C VAL A 263 8.87 7.33 -5.95
N THR A 264 9.19 7.01 -4.68
CA THR A 264 8.34 7.30 -3.53
C THR A 264 8.20 8.79 -3.22
N THR A 265 8.94 9.66 -3.91
CA THR A 265 8.96 11.12 -3.71
C THR A 265 8.46 11.91 -4.91
N ILE A 266 8.07 11.23 -6.00
CA ILE A 266 7.60 11.85 -7.23
C ILE A 266 6.20 11.35 -7.60
N PRO A 267 5.47 12.10 -8.43
CA PRO A 267 5.75 13.49 -8.84
C PRO A 267 5.66 14.45 -7.66
N LYS A 268 6.37 15.59 -7.67
CA LYS A 268 6.24 16.64 -6.62
C LYS A 268 5.30 17.77 -7.03
N ASN A 269 5.32 18.11 -8.31
CA ASN A 269 4.50 19.16 -8.90
C ASN A 269 3.48 18.53 -9.85
N GLY A 270 2.30 19.14 -9.94
CA GLY A 270 1.27 18.82 -10.91
C GLY A 270 1.47 19.54 -12.23
N GLY A 271 0.58 19.27 -13.18
CA GLY A 271 0.60 19.92 -14.50
C GLY A 271 0.11 21.37 -14.50
N MET A 272 -0.71 21.77 -13.52
CA MET A 272 -1.14 23.15 -13.35
C MET A 272 -0.30 23.91 -12.31
N LEU A 273 -0.25 25.24 -12.46
CA LEU A 273 0.38 26.13 -11.49
C LEU A 273 -0.30 25.94 -10.11
N PHE A 274 0.51 25.77 -9.06
CA PHE A 274 0.10 25.51 -7.66
C PHE A 274 -0.47 24.11 -7.36
N GLU A 275 -0.51 23.18 -8.31
CA GLU A 275 -0.80 21.78 -8.00
C GLU A 275 0.47 21.09 -7.50
N HIS A 276 0.35 20.44 -6.34
CA HIS A 276 1.44 19.71 -5.71
C HIS A 276 0.95 18.38 -5.18
N TYR A 277 1.79 17.38 -5.35
CA TYR A 277 1.60 16.07 -4.76
C TYR A 277 2.22 16.04 -3.37
N TYR A 278 1.64 15.24 -2.49
CA TYR A 278 2.05 15.19 -1.08
C TYR A 278 2.39 13.77 -0.64
N GLN A 279 3.27 13.68 0.35
CA GLN A 279 3.54 12.44 1.06
C GLN A 279 2.34 12.02 1.92
N PHE A 280 2.28 10.73 2.23
CA PHE A 280 1.41 10.18 3.26
C PHE A 280 2.12 10.17 4.61
N ASP A 281 1.36 10.34 5.67
CA ASP A 281 1.79 10.28 7.06
C ASP A 281 1.63 8.85 7.62
N ASN A 282 2.28 7.86 6.97
CA ASN A 282 2.12 6.44 7.32
C ASN A 282 3.28 5.52 6.87
N GLN A 283 4.49 6.04 6.79
CA GLN A 283 5.60 5.37 6.11
C GLN A 283 6.28 4.33 6.99
N ILE A 284 6.50 3.12 6.47
CA ILE A 284 7.45 2.15 7.01
C ILE A 284 8.75 2.29 6.23
N TYR A 285 9.77 2.85 6.85
CA TYR A 285 11.02 3.20 6.19
C TYR A 285 12.08 2.11 6.36
N LEU A 286 12.63 1.66 5.23
CA LEU A 286 13.74 0.72 5.17
C LEU A 286 15.06 1.49 5.07
N ASN A 287 15.78 1.59 6.19
CA ASN A 287 17.09 2.22 6.27
C ASN A 287 18.21 1.24 5.93
N ILE A 288 18.19 0.73 4.70
CA ILE A 288 19.18 -0.21 4.17
C ILE A 288 19.81 0.32 2.89
N SER A 289 20.86 -0.36 2.42
CA SER A 289 21.46 -0.07 1.12
C SER A 289 20.75 -0.83 0.00
N ALA A 290 20.82 -0.33 -1.23
CA ALA A 290 20.23 -0.98 -2.42
C ALA A 290 20.61 -2.45 -2.64
N ARG A 291 21.74 -2.90 -2.06
CA ARG A 291 22.27 -4.27 -2.19
C ARG A 291 21.76 -5.21 -1.11
N ASP A 292 21.22 -4.67 -0.02
CA ASP A 292 20.75 -5.45 1.11
C ASP A 292 19.28 -5.77 0.93
N THR A 293 18.96 -7.06 0.82
CA THR A 293 17.59 -7.55 0.66
C THR A 293 17.01 -8.07 1.97
N MET A 294 17.77 -8.12 3.06
CA MET A 294 17.34 -8.69 4.34
C MET A 294 17.57 -7.69 5.47
N PRO A 295 16.77 -6.61 5.53
CA PRO A 295 16.90 -5.60 6.58
C PRO A 295 16.74 -6.25 7.96
N GLY A 296 17.60 -5.90 8.91
CA GLY A 296 17.39 -6.27 10.32
C GLY A 296 16.20 -5.48 10.92
N PRO A 297 15.59 -5.95 12.04
CA PRO A 297 14.45 -5.28 12.65
C PRO A 297 14.67 -3.80 13.00
N GLN A 298 15.89 -3.44 13.42
CA GLN A 298 16.27 -2.07 13.77
C GLN A 298 16.39 -1.13 12.55
N GLN A 299 16.40 -1.68 11.35
CA GLN A 299 16.49 -0.93 10.09
C GLN A 299 15.13 -0.70 9.44
N VAL A 300 14.05 -1.21 10.04
CA VAL A 300 12.67 -1.08 9.56
C VAL A 300 11.86 -0.30 10.60
N VAL A 301 11.61 0.97 10.34
CA VAL A 301 11.09 1.92 11.33
C VAL A 301 9.78 2.56 10.90
N ASP A 302 8.90 2.88 11.86
CA ASP A 302 7.67 3.63 11.61
C ASP A 302 7.96 5.14 11.55
N CYS A 303 7.89 5.67 10.34
CA CYS A 303 7.99 7.09 10.03
C CYS A 303 6.59 7.68 9.92
N PHE A 304 6.04 8.04 11.08
CA PHE A 304 4.68 8.57 11.19
C PHE A 304 4.40 9.76 10.27
N SER A 305 5.32 10.72 10.15
CA SER A 305 5.11 11.88 9.26
C SER A 305 5.92 11.74 7.99
N GLY A 306 5.31 12.09 6.86
CA GLY A 306 5.94 12.06 5.56
C GLY A 306 7.05 13.09 5.36
N ASP A 307 7.08 14.12 6.22
CA ASP A 307 8.14 15.13 6.27
C ASP A 307 9.23 14.78 7.31
N ASN A 308 9.20 13.57 7.90
CA ASN A 308 10.18 13.18 8.91
C ASN A 308 11.60 13.17 8.33
N SER A 309 12.42 14.06 8.86
CA SER A 309 13.77 14.30 8.36
C SER A 309 14.79 13.18 8.63
N ARG A 310 14.38 12.09 9.31
CA ARG A 310 15.20 10.88 9.50
C ARG A 310 14.83 9.76 8.52
N CYS A 311 13.85 9.99 7.66
CA CYS A 311 13.32 9.06 6.68
C CYS A 311 13.51 9.63 5.27
N ILE A 312 12.65 9.23 4.33
CA ILE A 312 12.76 9.56 2.90
C ILE A 312 12.85 11.07 2.60
N ALA A 313 12.28 11.94 3.45
CA ALA A 313 12.26 13.39 3.24
C ALA A 313 13.65 14.03 3.11
N LYS A 314 14.70 13.41 3.67
CA LYS A 314 16.09 13.92 3.61
C LYS A 314 17.03 13.16 2.69
N ASP A 315 16.56 12.13 1.99
CA ASP A 315 17.41 11.23 1.18
C ASP A 315 17.93 11.86 -0.12
N PHE A 316 17.33 12.96 -0.59
CA PHE A 316 17.61 13.54 -1.91
C PHE A 316 18.16 14.97 -1.85
N GLN A 317 19.07 15.25 -0.92
CA GLN A 317 19.77 16.54 -0.89
C GLN A 317 20.77 16.65 -2.06
N ALA A 318 21.10 17.87 -2.47
CA ALA A 318 21.81 18.15 -3.74
C ALA A 318 23.16 17.41 -3.93
N ARG A 319 23.78 16.91 -2.85
CA ARG A 319 25.03 16.12 -2.92
C ARG A 319 24.81 14.62 -3.21
N ASP A 320 23.61 14.10 -2.97
CA ASP A 320 23.29 12.67 -3.06
C ASP A 320 22.78 12.26 -4.46
N LEU A 321 22.49 13.23 -5.34
CA LEU A 321 21.90 12.96 -6.66
C LEU A 321 22.88 12.37 -7.70
N ILE A 322 24.19 12.39 -7.42
CA ILE A 322 25.25 12.11 -8.42
C ILE A 322 25.73 10.65 -8.39
N SER A 323 25.33 9.83 -7.40
CA SER A 323 25.82 8.44 -7.22
C SER A 323 24.74 7.40 -6.89
N ASN A 324 23.46 7.72 -7.06
CA ASN A 324 22.38 6.84 -6.60
C ASN A 324 21.93 5.83 -7.66
N ASN A 325 21.94 4.55 -7.29
CA ASN A 325 21.36 3.48 -8.10
C ASN A 325 19.84 3.43 -7.89
N TYR A 326 19.12 4.42 -8.45
CA TYR A 326 17.68 4.58 -8.27
C TYR A 326 16.89 3.33 -8.64
N TYR A 327 17.30 2.64 -9.71
CA TYR A 327 16.68 1.38 -10.12
C TYR A 327 16.82 0.29 -9.05
N GLU A 328 18.00 0.15 -8.44
CA GLU A 328 18.21 -0.83 -7.38
C GLU A 328 17.48 -0.48 -6.10
N ASN A 329 17.54 0.79 -5.68
CA ASN A 329 16.80 1.25 -4.49
C ASN A 329 15.30 0.99 -4.66
N HIS A 330 14.75 1.25 -5.85
CA HIS A 330 13.35 1.02 -6.13
C HIS A 330 12.97 -0.46 -6.17
N ASN A 331 13.88 -1.35 -6.54
CA ASN A 331 13.56 -2.77 -6.66
C ASN A 331 14.02 -3.60 -5.45
N THR A 332 14.50 -2.98 -4.37
CA THR A 332 14.98 -3.70 -3.17
C THR A 332 14.03 -3.46 -2.01
N TYR A 333 13.16 -4.43 -1.74
CA TYR A 333 12.16 -4.41 -0.66
C TYR A 333 12.01 -5.80 -0.05
N PHE A 334 12.81 -6.15 0.97
CA PHE A 334 12.89 -7.50 1.59
C PHE A 334 13.30 -8.65 0.64
N ARG A 335 13.46 -8.34 -0.65
CA ARG A 335 13.95 -9.14 -1.76
C ARG A 335 14.16 -8.20 -2.96
N ARG A 336 14.77 -8.71 -4.01
CA ARG A 336 14.86 -8.00 -5.29
C ARG A 336 13.58 -8.25 -6.07
N LEU A 337 12.73 -7.24 -6.21
CA LEU A 337 11.47 -7.29 -6.93
C LEU A 337 11.69 -7.15 -8.44
N GLY A 338 10.78 -7.72 -9.23
CA GLY A 338 10.67 -7.43 -10.64
C GLY A 338 11.50 -8.31 -11.58
N LEU A 339 12.07 -9.40 -11.07
CA LEU A 339 13.00 -10.26 -11.83
C LEU A 339 12.35 -11.49 -12.48
N CYS A 340 11.12 -11.85 -12.09
CA CYS A 340 10.42 -13.01 -12.67
C CYS A 340 10.27 -12.87 -14.19
N GLY A 341 10.62 -13.92 -14.95
CA GLY A 341 10.60 -13.91 -16.41
C GLY A 341 11.74 -13.12 -17.09
N ILE A 342 12.74 -12.63 -16.34
CA ILE A 342 13.88 -11.87 -16.88
C ILE A 342 15.22 -12.60 -16.64
N LEU A 343 15.39 -13.19 -15.46
CA LEU A 343 16.59 -13.95 -15.11
C LEU A 343 16.20 -15.36 -14.64
N PRO A 344 16.95 -16.41 -15.00
CA PRO A 344 16.78 -17.71 -14.36
C PRO A 344 17.08 -17.54 -12.86
N VAL A 345 16.10 -17.91 -12.03
CA VAL A 345 16.13 -17.81 -10.57
C VAL A 345 17.15 -18.77 -9.97
#